data_AF-A0A939DAT8-F1
#
_entry.id   AF-A0A939DAT8-F1
#
_cell.length_a   1.000
_cell.length_b   1.000
_cell.length_c   1.000
_cell.angle_alpha   90.00
_cell.angle_beta   90.00
_cell.angle_gamma   90.00
#
_symmetry.space_group_name_H-M   'P 1'
#
loop_
_entity.id
_entity.type
_entity.pdbx_description
1 polymer ?
#
loop_
_entity_poly.entity_id
_entity_poly.type
_entity_poly.pdbx_seq_one_letter_code
_entity_poly.pdbx_strand_id
1 'polypeptide(L)'
;MKKVSDILFKTHIEPQLGGKDSLRSYLLKEGKYEEKGEQVLCTKGLDVIQDKQGKRNDLDEIEALLNDKLTPEEIFNTSFRYRKYEKMIKSAYIDRRLKETPLIKDVHNEWHVGNSGSGKTYYYYQLCEEYSTEKVYMTTDFENGGFDFYIEQGAPPIIFLDEFKGNMRYGQLLTILDKYSRTQTHCRYANTYNLWTTCIITSIFPPDEVYSSMVENDRRNRDKIDQLLRRLDIIVYHYKEDADYKTFSIPASEYIDYDNLKQRALGNKAGFVEMDDLKDVPF
;
A
#
# COMPACT_ATOMS: atom_id res chain seq x y z
N MET A 1 -21.93 25.63 -27.08
CA MET A 1 -22.55 26.03 -28.35
C MET A 1 -23.22 27.39 -28.28
N LYS A 2 -24.22 27.63 -27.42
CA LYS A 2 -24.91 28.95 -27.32
C LYS A 2 -23.97 30.15 -27.13
N LYS A 3 -23.02 30.07 -26.18
CA LYS A 3 -21.98 31.10 -25.97
C LYS A 3 -21.08 31.36 -27.19
N VAL A 4 -20.81 30.33 -28.01
CA VAL A 4 -19.99 30.46 -29.22
C VAL A 4 -20.81 31.09 -30.35
N SER A 5 -22.09 30.73 -30.46
CA SER A 5 -23.03 31.35 -31.39
C SER A 5 -23.20 32.84 -31.09
N ASP A 6 -23.31 33.21 -29.81
CA ASP A 6 -23.39 34.61 -29.40
C ASP A 6 -22.13 35.42 -29.79
N ILE A 7 -20.93 34.83 -29.69
CA ILE A 7 -19.66 35.46 -30.14
C ILE A 7 -19.64 35.61 -31.67
N LEU A 8 -20.16 34.61 -32.38
CA LEU A 8 -20.25 34.61 -33.85
C LEU A 8 -21.57 35.21 -34.33
N PHE A 9 -22.04 36.30 -33.72
CA PHE A 9 -23.20 37.08 -34.16
C PHE A 9 -24.49 36.25 -34.37
N LYS A 10 -24.75 35.29 -33.48
CA LYS A 10 -25.89 34.35 -33.53
C LYS A 10 -25.93 33.46 -34.77
N THR A 11 -24.78 33.19 -35.37
CA THR A 11 -24.66 32.24 -36.50
C THR A 11 -25.07 30.84 -36.05
N HIS A 12 -25.64 30.06 -36.98
CA HIS A 12 -25.90 28.63 -36.77
C HIS A 12 -24.57 27.89 -36.53
N ILE A 13 -24.48 27.16 -35.43
CA ILE A 13 -23.30 26.34 -35.11
C ILE A 13 -23.77 24.96 -34.68
N GLU A 14 -23.18 23.95 -35.28
CA GLU A 14 -23.35 22.55 -34.93
C GLU A 14 -22.00 21.90 -34.62
N PRO A 15 -21.95 20.87 -33.76
CA PRO A 15 -20.71 20.15 -33.50
C PRO A 15 -20.32 19.35 -34.75
N GLN A 16 -19.03 19.35 -35.10
CA GLN A 16 -18.52 18.52 -36.19
C GLN A 16 -18.72 17.04 -35.83
N LEU A 17 -19.39 16.30 -36.73
CA LEU A 17 -19.58 14.86 -36.61
C LEU A 17 -18.74 14.12 -37.68
N GLY A 18 -17.87 13.23 -37.23
CA GLY A 18 -16.93 12.50 -38.09
C GLY A 18 -15.62 13.25 -38.34
N GLY A 19 -14.73 12.63 -39.13
CA GLY A 19 -13.44 13.21 -39.52
C GLY A 19 -13.54 14.23 -40.64
N LYS A 20 -12.39 14.74 -41.09
CA LYS A 20 -12.21 15.75 -42.14
C LYS A 20 -13.00 15.40 -43.41
N ASP A 21 -12.97 14.15 -43.84
CA ASP A 21 -13.66 13.71 -45.05
C ASP A 21 -15.18 13.78 -44.91
N SER A 22 -15.72 13.37 -43.76
CA SER A 22 -17.17 13.46 -43.49
C SER A 22 -17.64 14.91 -43.44
N LEU A 23 -16.86 15.81 -42.82
CA LEU A 23 -17.16 17.25 -42.80
C LEU A 23 -17.07 17.85 -44.21
N ARG A 24 -16.08 17.44 -45.00
CA ARG A 24 -15.90 17.93 -46.37
C ARG A 24 -17.06 17.51 -47.27
N SER A 25 -17.47 16.24 -47.23
CA SER A 25 -18.63 15.77 -48.00
C SER A 25 -19.93 16.43 -47.54
N TYR A 26 -20.08 16.76 -46.25
CA TYR A 26 -21.22 17.52 -45.76
C TYR A 26 -21.25 18.96 -46.33
N LEU A 27 -20.13 19.68 -46.27
CA LEU A 27 -20.02 21.05 -46.79
C LEU A 27 -20.15 21.14 -48.32
N LEU A 28 -19.68 20.12 -49.03
CA LEU A 28 -19.79 20.01 -50.49
C LEU A 28 -21.13 19.42 -50.96
N LYS A 29 -21.99 18.97 -50.03
CA LYS A 29 -23.26 18.30 -50.31
C LYS A 29 -23.08 17.10 -51.24
N GLU A 30 -22.09 16.27 -50.96
CA GLU A 30 -21.74 15.08 -51.75
C GLU A 30 -22.27 13.79 -51.12
N GLY A 31 -22.62 12.82 -51.96
CA GLY A 31 -23.02 11.48 -51.53
C GLY A 31 -24.31 11.50 -50.71
N LYS A 32 -24.25 11.03 -49.45
CA LYS A 32 -25.44 10.94 -48.58
C LYS A 32 -26.02 12.29 -48.15
N TYR A 33 -25.32 13.39 -48.43
CA TYR A 33 -25.73 14.76 -48.11
C TYR A 33 -26.21 15.55 -49.34
N GLU A 34 -26.36 14.89 -50.50
CA GLU A 34 -26.91 15.53 -51.70
C GLU A 34 -28.37 15.94 -51.49
N GLU A 35 -28.67 17.21 -51.76
CA GLU A 35 -30.03 17.77 -51.71
C GLU A 35 -30.46 18.27 -53.08
N LYS A 36 -31.68 17.90 -53.49
CA LYS A 36 -32.18 18.17 -54.83
C LYS A 36 -32.40 19.67 -55.05
N GLY A 37 -31.58 20.28 -55.89
CA GLY A 37 -31.68 21.69 -56.28
C GLY A 37 -30.74 22.62 -55.51
N GLU A 38 -29.93 22.10 -54.57
CA GLU A 38 -28.88 22.85 -53.93
C GLU A 38 -27.57 22.73 -54.74
N GLN A 39 -26.92 23.86 -55.03
CA GLN A 39 -25.65 23.88 -55.75
C GLN A 39 -24.62 24.69 -54.97
N VAL A 40 -23.47 24.06 -54.68
CA VAL A 40 -22.34 24.73 -54.04
C VAL A 40 -21.62 25.59 -55.08
N LEU A 41 -21.83 26.91 -55.03
CA LEU A 41 -21.28 27.86 -56.02
C LEU A 41 -19.84 28.28 -55.72
N CYS A 42 -19.46 28.29 -54.45
CA CYS A 42 -18.13 28.69 -53.99
C CYS A 42 -17.82 28.04 -52.65
N THR A 43 -16.57 27.63 -52.46
CA THR A 43 -16.04 27.21 -51.16
C THR A 43 -14.79 28.01 -50.86
N LYS A 44 -14.58 28.35 -49.58
CA LYS A 44 -13.40 29.08 -49.12
C LYS A 44 -12.88 28.45 -47.83
N GLY A 45 -11.59 28.16 -47.77
CA GLY A 45 -10.95 27.61 -46.57
C GLY A 45 -11.27 26.14 -46.30
N LEU A 46 -11.68 25.34 -47.30
CA LEU A 46 -11.82 23.89 -47.11
C LEU A 46 -10.47 23.21 -46.86
N ASP A 47 -9.40 23.79 -47.39
CA ASP A 47 -8.01 23.37 -47.22
C ASP A 47 -7.52 23.53 -45.77
N VAL A 48 -8.08 24.47 -45.00
CA VAL A 48 -7.71 24.69 -43.60
C VAL A 48 -8.38 23.71 -42.64
N ILE A 49 -9.29 22.85 -43.11
CA ILE A 49 -9.88 21.79 -42.28
C ILE A 49 -8.78 20.80 -41.89
N GLN A 50 -8.58 20.63 -40.60
CA GLN A 50 -7.61 19.69 -40.02
C GLN A 50 -8.35 18.67 -39.17
N ASP A 51 -8.01 17.39 -39.33
CA ASP A 51 -8.39 16.39 -38.35
C ASP A 51 -7.59 16.62 -37.07
N LYS A 52 -8.29 16.90 -35.97
CA LYS A 52 -7.69 16.75 -34.64
C LYS A 52 -7.76 15.28 -34.26
N GLN A 53 -6.84 14.47 -34.79
CA GLN A 53 -6.60 13.15 -34.22
C GLN A 53 -6.19 13.38 -32.76
N GLY A 54 -6.98 12.86 -31.81
CA GLY A 54 -6.61 12.91 -30.40
C GLY A 54 -5.24 12.28 -30.24
N LYS A 55 -4.22 13.08 -29.93
CA LYS A 55 -2.90 12.55 -29.61
C LYS A 55 -3.08 11.58 -28.45
N ARG A 56 -2.50 10.38 -28.56
CA ARG A 56 -2.36 9.44 -27.44
C ARG A 56 -1.31 9.98 -26.45
N ASN A 57 -1.56 11.16 -25.89
CA ASN A 57 -0.69 11.80 -24.91
C ASN A 57 -0.78 11.11 -23.54
N ASP A 58 -1.81 10.29 -23.31
CA ASP A 58 -2.05 9.68 -22.00
C ASP A 58 -0.86 8.83 -21.52
N LEU A 59 -0.21 8.07 -22.40
CA LEU A 59 0.93 7.22 -22.03
C LEU A 59 2.19 8.05 -21.75
N ASP A 60 2.47 9.05 -22.59
CA ASP A 60 3.59 9.97 -22.41
C ASP A 60 3.43 10.78 -21.11
N GLU A 61 2.20 11.23 -20.82
CA GLU A 61 1.85 11.90 -19.56
C GLU A 61 2.03 10.96 -18.36
N ILE A 62 1.53 9.72 -18.44
CA ILE A 62 1.71 8.72 -17.37
C ILE A 62 3.19 8.44 -17.13
N GLU A 63 3.98 8.31 -18.19
CA GLU A 63 5.42 8.09 -18.08
C GLU A 63 6.11 9.28 -17.40
N ALA A 64 5.74 10.52 -17.75
CA ALA A 64 6.24 11.72 -17.07
C ALA A 64 5.87 11.73 -15.59
N LEU A 65 4.60 11.45 -15.23
CA LEU A 65 4.16 11.38 -13.84
C LEU A 65 4.89 10.29 -13.04
N LEU A 66 5.12 9.12 -13.67
CA LEU A 66 5.92 8.07 -13.06
C LEU A 66 7.36 8.57 -12.86
N ASN A 67 8.00 9.19 -13.84
CA ASN A 67 9.36 9.73 -13.70
C ASN A 67 9.47 10.80 -12.61
N ASP A 68 8.41 11.60 -12.41
CA ASP A 68 8.28 12.59 -11.33
C ASP A 68 8.02 11.97 -9.95
N LYS A 69 8.09 10.63 -9.84
CA LYS A 69 7.96 9.86 -8.59
C LYS A 69 6.58 9.85 -7.96
N LEU A 70 5.54 10.14 -8.73
CA LEU A 70 4.18 9.91 -8.26
C LEU A 70 3.92 8.40 -8.06
N THR A 71 3.09 8.13 -7.06
CA THR A 71 2.50 6.84 -6.75
C THR A 71 1.36 6.52 -7.71
N PRO A 72 0.95 5.25 -7.84
CA PRO A 72 -0.20 4.90 -8.67
C PRO A 72 -1.47 5.65 -8.25
N GLU A 73 -1.74 5.79 -6.95
CA GLU A 73 -2.88 6.54 -6.43
C GLU A 73 -2.86 8.02 -6.84
N GLU A 74 -1.73 8.71 -6.70
CA GLU A 74 -1.59 10.11 -7.14
C GLU A 74 -1.82 10.26 -8.65
N ILE A 75 -1.34 9.31 -9.45
CA ILE A 75 -1.62 9.27 -10.89
C ILE A 75 -3.12 9.13 -11.13
N PHE A 76 -3.79 8.17 -10.47
CA PHE A 76 -5.23 7.97 -10.64
C PHE A 76 -6.06 9.18 -10.20
N ASN A 77 -5.59 9.91 -9.19
CA ASN A 77 -6.22 11.15 -8.70
C ASN A 77 -6.04 12.34 -9.66
N THR A 78 -5.04 12.30 -10.54
CA THR A 78 -4.85 13.33 -11.57
C THR A 78 -5.97 13.29 -12.63
N SER A 79 -6.39 12.10 -13.05
CA SER A 79 -7.52 11.95 -13.98
C SER A 79 -8.11 10.54 -13.97
N PHE A 80 -9.44 10.45 -13.87
CA PHE A 80 -10.17 9.17 -13.92
C PHE A 80 -9.82 8.32 -15.15
N ARG A 81 -9.48 8.95 -16.28
CA ARG A 81 -9.13 8.26 -17.53
C ARG A 81 -7.91 7.34 -17.37
N TYR A 82 -7.02 7.60 -16.41
CA TYR A 82 -5.83 6.79 -16.21
C TYR A 82 -6.11 5.44 -15.54
N ARG A 83 -7.27 5.25 -14.92
CA ARG A 83 -7.68 3.93 -14.38
C ARG A 83 -7.73 2.84 -15.46
N LYS A 84 -7.94 3.21 -16.74
CA LYS A 84 -7.85 2.24 -17.87
C LYS A 84 -6.44 1.67 -18.07
N TYR A 85 -5.41 2.31 -17.49
CA TYR A 85 -4.01 1.89 -17.53
C TYR A 85 -3.49 1.38 -16.18
N GLU A 86 -4.38 1.07 -15.23
CA GLU A 86 -4.02 0.67 -13.87
C GLU A 86 -2.93 -0.40 -13.82
N LYS A 87 -3.09 -1.48 -14.60
CA LYS A 87 -2.11 -2.58 -14.65
C LYS A 87 -0.74 -2.11 -15.13
N MET A 88 -0.67 -1.23 -16.13
CA MET A 88 0.58 -0.70 -16.66
C MET A 88 1.26 0.22 -15.64
N ILE A 89 0.49 1.11 -15.01
CA ILE A 89 0.98 2.04 -13.99
C ILE A 89 1.55 1.29 -12.80
N LYS A 90 0.79 0.32 -12.25
CA LYS A 90 1.23 -0.51 -11.12
C LYS A 90 2.49 -1.33 -11.49
N SER A 91 2.53 -1.94 -12.67
CA SER A 91 3.69 -2.72 -13.13
C SER A 91 4.95 -1.84 -13.26
N ALA A 92 4.84 -0.69 -13.92
CA ALA A 92 5.97 0.23 -14.09
C ALA A 92 6.46 0.79 -12.75
N TYR A 93 5.52 1.09 -11.84
CA TYR A 93 5.84 1.52 -10.48
C TYR A 93 6.62 0.44 -9.72
N ILE A 94 6.14 -0.80 -9.73
CA ILE A 94 6.82 -1.95 -9.10
C ILE A 94 8.23 -2.13 -9.67
N ASP A 95 8.38 -2.15 -11.00
CA ASP A 95 9.67 -2.35 -11.66
C ASP A 95 10.69 -1.28 -11.26
N ARG A 96 10.26 -0.02 -11.13
CA ARG A 96 11.10 1.05 -10.64
C ARG A 96 11.48 0.82 -9.18
N ARG A 97 10.51 0.61 -8.28
CA ARG A 97 10.78 0.43 -6.85
C ARG A 97 11.74 -0.73 -6.61
N LEU A 98 11.60 -1.82 -7.36
CA LEU A 98 12.49 -2.97 -7.30
C LEU A 98 13.93 -2.68 -7.78
N LYS A 99 14.11 -1.74 -8.73
CA LYS A 99 15.44 -1.28 -9.16
C LYS A 99 16.08 -0.34 -8.14
N GLU A 100 15.27 0.46 -7.45
CA GLU A 100 15.70 1.39 -6.41
C GLU A 100 15.99 0.70 -5.06
N THR A 101 15.38 -0.45 -4.82
CA THR A 101 15.48 -1.16 -3.53
C THR A 101 16.59 -2.21 -3.59
N PRO A 102 17.51 -2.25 -2.62
CA PRO A 102 18.54 -3.30 -2.55
C PRO A 102 17.90 -4.68 -2.36
N LEU A 103 18.60 -5.75 -2.78
CA LEU A 103 18.13 -7.13 -2.60
C LEU A 103 17.92 -7.47 -1.12
N ILE A 104 18.85 -7.03 -0.27
CA ILE A 104 18.79 -7.15 1.18
C ILE A 104 18.54 -5.75 1.73
N LYS A 105 17.40 -5.56 2.38
CA LYS A 105 17.00 -4.33 3.05
C LYS A 105 17.58 -4.31 4.46
N ASP A 106 17.82 -3.11 4.97
CA ASP A 106 17.89 -2.90 6.40
C ASP A 106 16.45 -2.88 6.93
N VAL A 107 16.15 -3.74 7.91
CA VAL A 107 14.79 -3.93 8.42
C VAL A 107 14.73 -3.69 9.92
N HIS A 108 13.61 -3.14 10.38
CA HIS A 108 13.31 -2.90 11.78
C HIS A 108 11.90 -3.37 12.10
N ASN A 109 11.77 -4.44 12.88
CA ASN A 109 10.49 -5.07 13.14
C ASN A 109 10.18 -5.05 14.64
N GLU A 110 8.98 -4.58 14.98
CA GLU A 110 8.53 -4.42 16.38
C GLU A 110 7.29 -5.27 16.65
N TRP A 111 7.24 -5.89 17.82
CA TRP A 111 6.06 -6.58 18.32
C TRP A 111 5.50 -5.89 19.56
N HIS A 112 4.34 -5.27 19.40
CA HIS A 112 3.61 -4.54 20.43
C HIS A 112 2.56 -5.45 21.05
N VAL A 113 2.80 -5.88 22.30
CA VAL A 113 1.90 -6.77 23.05
C VAL A 113 1.30 -6.05 24.26
N GLY A 114 0.07 -6.40 24.60
CA GLY A 114 -0.59 -5.91 25.83
C GLY A 114 -2.09 -6.11 25.78
N ASN A 115 -2.76 -5.91 26.92
CA ASN A 115 -4.21 -6.10 27.01
C ASN A 115 -5.01 -5.16 26.07
N SER A 116 -6.27 -5.51 25.80
CA SER A 116 -7.16 -4.60 25.07
C SER A 116 -7.25 -3.24 25.78
N GLY A 117 -7.25 -2.16 25.01
CA GLY A 117 -7.27 -0.80 25.54
C GLY A 117 -5.98 -0.38 26.27
N SER A 118 -4.84 -1.05 26.06
CA SER A 118 -3.54 -0.66 26.65
C SER A 118 -2.77 0.40 25.85
N GLY A 119 -3.33 0.95 24.78
CA GLY A 119 -2.69 2.02 23.99
C GLY A 119 -1.94 1.55 22.74
N LYS A 120 -1.91 0.25 22.41
CA LYS A 120 -1.22 -0.27 21.20
C LYS A 120 -1.63 0.44 19.91
N THR A 121 -2.94 0.59 19.64
CA THR A 121 -3.43 1.27 18.43
C THR A 121 -3.14 2.77 18.44
N TYR A 122 -2.94 3.39 19.61
CA TYR A 122 -2.49 4.79 19.69
C TYR A 122 -1.07 4.96 19.13
N TYR A 123 -0.25 3.90 19.14
CA TYR A 123 1.06 3.93 18.50
C TYR A 123 0.98 4.17 16.98
N TYR A 124 -0.07 3.68 16.31
CA TYR A 124 -0.31 4.02 14.90
C TYR A 124 -0.46 5.54 14.71
N TYR A 125 -1.21 6.20 15.58
CA TYR A 125 -1.34 7.65 15.55
C TYR A 125 0.01 8.35 15.74
N GLN A 126 0.84 7.89 16.68
CA GLN A 126 2.18 8.44 16.90
C GLN A 126 3.09 8.28 15.67
N LEU A 127 3.06 7.11 15.02
CA LEU A 127 3.80 6.89 13.77
C LEU A 127 3.33 7.83 12.64
N CYS A 128 2.03 8.06 12.53
CA CYS A 128 1.48 8.99 11.54
C CYS A 128 1.85 10.44 11.82
N GLU A 129 1.91 10.88 13.08
CA GLU A 129 2.40 12.23 13.43
C GLU A 129 3.88 12.40 13.11
N GLU A 130 4.69 11.34 13.26
CA GLU A 130 6.13 11.38 13.00
C GLU A 130 6.47 11.30 11.49
N TYR A 131 5.82 10.40 10.75
CA TYR A 131 6.20 10.07 9.37
C TYR A 131 5.20 10.51 8.30
N SER A 132 4.00 10.97 8.68
CA SER A 132 2.80 11.13 7.84
C SER A 132 2.03 9.83 7.56
N THR A 133 0.72 9.98 7.31
CA THR A 133 -0.21 8.87 7.04
C THR A 133 0.16 8.06 5.81
N GLU A 134 0.74 8.70 4.80
CA GLU A 134 1.12 8.11 3.51
C GLU A 134 2.37 7.22 3.65
N LYS A 135 3.11 7.32 4.76
CA LYS A 135 4.28 6.49 5.04
C LYS A 135 3.94 5.22 5.81
N VAL A 136 2.70 5.07 6.29
CA VAL A 136 2.27 3.95 7.12
C VAL A 136 1.12 3.20 6.44
N TYR A 137 1.39 1.98 5.98
CA TYR A 137 0.38 1.09 5.43
C TYR A 137 -0.26 0.26 6.54
N MET A 138 -1.52 0.51 6.85
CA MET A 138 -2.27 -0.25 7.84
C MET A 138 -2.94 -1.48 7.22
N THR A 139 -2.78 -2.64 7.86
CA THR A 139 -3.48 -3.87 7.46
C THR A 139 -4.19 -4.51 8.65
N THR A 140 -5.44 -4.91 8.41
CA THR A 140 -6.33 -5.55 9.39
C THR A 140 -6.89 -6.87 8.87
N ASP A 141 -6.77 -7.16 7.56
CA ASP A 141 -7.09 -8.46 6.95
C ASP A 141 -5.80 -9.24 6.75
N PHE A 142 -5.70 -10.41 7.36
CA PHE A 142 -4.49 -11.25 7.29
C PHE A 142 -4.69 -12.52 6.45
N GLU A 143 -5.88 -12.72 5.89
CA GLU A 143 -6.20 -13.92 5.13
C GLU A 143 -5.88 -13.73 3.65
N ASN A 144 -6.50 -12.73 3.01
CA ASN A 144 -6.43 -12.62 1.55
C ASN A 144 -6.30 -11.21 1.00
N GLY A 145 -6.82 -10.16 1.66
CA GLY A 145 -6.89 -8.80 1.09
C GLY A 145 -6.01 -7.74 1.74
N GLY A 146 -5.28 -8.07 2.79
CA GLY A 146 -4.55 -7.10 3.61
C GLY A 146 -3.59 -6.20 2.85
N PHE A 147 -3.02 -6.68 1.75
CA PHE A 147 -2.01 -5.97 0.96
C PHE A 147 -2.45 -5.59 -0.45
N ASP A 148 -3.76 -5.72 -0.78
CA ASP A 148 -4.29 -5.47 -2.13
C ASP A 148 -3.97 -4.04 -2.63
N PHE A 149 -3.90 -3.08 -1.71
CA PHE A 149 -3.67 -1.66 -2.01
C PHE A 149 -2.24 -1.18 -1.70
N TYR A 150 -1.35 -2.05 -1.21
CA TYR A 150 -0.01 -1.65 -0.79
C TYR A 150 0.78 -0.92 -1.90
N ILE A 151 0.77 -1.46 -3.11
CA ILE A 151 1.43 -0.84 -4.27
C ILE A 151 0.70 0.42 -4.72
N GLU A 152 -0.64 0.44 -4.65
CA GLU A 152 -1.45 1.59 -5.05
C GLU A 152 -1.14 2.82 -4.20
N GLN A 153 -1.03 2.62 -2.88
CA GLN A 153 -0.63 3.62 -1.89
C GLN A 153 0.87 3.96 -1.90
N GLY A 154 1.60 3.55 -2.95
CA GLY A 154 2.99 3.94 -3.13
C GLY A 154 4.02 3.04 -2.45
N ALA A 155 3.66 1.82 -2.05
CA ALA A 155 4.53 0.92 -1.31
C ALA A 155 5.18 1.59 -0.08
N PRO A 156 4.37 2.00 0.93
CA PRO A 156 4.88 2.69 2.11
C PRO A 156 6.01 1.91 2.81
N PRO A 157 6.99 2.61 3.41
CA PRO A 157 8.13 1.97 4.07
C PRO A 157 7.77 1.30 5.39
N ILE A 158 6.69 1.72 6.04
CA ILE A 158 6.20 1.18 7.31
C ILE A 158 4.91 0.41 7.02
N ILE A 159 4.83 -0.84 7.47
CA ILE A 159 3.57 -1.59 7.57
C ILE A 159 3.17 -1.73 9.03
N PHE A 160 1.87 -1.62 9.28
CA PHE A 160 1.28 -1.74 10.61
C PHE A 160 0.21 -2.85 10.60
N LEU A 161 0.57 -4.01 11.15
CA LEU A 161 -0.31 -5.17 11.31
C LEU A 161 -1.13 -4.99 12.60
N ASP A 162 -2.36 -4.49 12.50
CA ASP A 162 -3.18 -4.23 13.69
C ASP A 162 -4.01 -5.44 14.12
N GLU A 163 -4.13 -5.64 15.44
CA GLU A 163 -4.87 -6.75 16.05
C GLU A 163 -4.48 -8.15 15.52
N PHE A 164 -3.19 -8.38 15.26
CA PHE A 164 -2.72 -9.66 14.76
C PHE A 164 -2.93 -10.77 15.81
N LYS A 165 -3.55 -11.89 15.41
CA LYS A 165 -3.88 -13.01 16.32
C LYS A 165 -3.40 -14.37 15.78
N GLY A 166 -2.39 -14.38 14.91
CA GLY A 166 -1.93 -15.61 14.25
C GLY A 166 -2.82 -16.07 13.10
N ASN A 167 -3.69 -15.20 12.59
CA ASN A 167 -4.63 -15.46 11.50
C ASN A 167 -4.00 -15.41 10.09
N MET A 168 -2.74 -15.85 9.98
CA MET A 168 -2.06 -16.14 8.71
C MET A 168 -1.19 -17.38 8.88
N ARG A 169 -0.62 -17.92 7.80
CA ARG A 169 0.33 -19.04 7.94
C ARG A 169 1.65 -18.56 8.54
N TYR A 170 2.29 -19.39 9.36
CA TYR A 170 3.57 -19.03 9.98
C TYR A 170 4.64 -18.61 8.94
N GLY A 171 4.77 -19.36 7.85
CA GLY A 171 5.68 -18.99 6.75
C GLY A 171 5.34 -17.66 6.07
N GLN A 172 4.06 -17.24 6.05
CA GLN A 172 3.68 -15.92 5.52
C GLN A 172 4.15 -14.80 6.46
N LEU A 173 3.97 -14.96 7.77
CA LEU A 173 4.50 -14.02 8.76
C LEU A 173 6.02 -13.88 8.65
N LEU A 174 6.74 -15.00 8.55
CA LEU A 174 8.19 -14.99 8.36
C LEU A 174 8.62 -14.30 7.06
N THR A 175 7.81 -14.44 5.99
CA THR A 175 8.05 -13.78 4.70
C THR A 175 7.84 -12.27 4.80
N ILE A 176 6.82 -11.84 5.55
CA ILE A 176 6.51 -10.41 5.79
C ILE A 176 7.65 -9.74 6.57
N LEU A 177 8.20 -10.43 7.55
CA LEU A 177 9.30 -9.95 8.40
C LEU A 177 10.70 -10.11 7.78
N ASP A 178 10.80 -10.68 6.57
CA ASP A 178 12.10 -10.95 5.96
C ASP A 178 12.76 -9.71 5.34
N LYS A 179 14.09 -9.72 5.28
CA LYS A 179 14.93 -8.64 4.77
C LYS A 179 15.02 -8.61 3.24
N TYR A 180 14.61 -9.68 2.55
CA TYR A 180 14.73 -9.75 1.10
C TYR A 180 13.63 -8.95 0.39
N SER A 181 13.98 -8.01 -0.48
CA SER A 181 12.99 -7.18 -1.21
C SER A 181 12.24 -7.92 -2.33
N ARG A 182 12.71 -9.11 -2.70
CA ARG A 182 12.15 -9.93 -3.79
C ARG A 182 11.16 -10.99 -3.31
N THR A 183 10.98 -11.13 -2.00
CA THR A 183 9.91 -11.97 -1.46
C THR A 183 8.57 -11.35 -1.80
N GLN A 184 7.57 -12.23 -1.95
CA GLN A 184 6.23 -11.84 -2.31
C GLN A 184 5.24 -12.28 -1.26
N THR A 185 4.29 -11.40 -0.96
CA THR A 185 3.12 -11.69 -0.13
C THR A 185 1.91 -11.87 -1.04
N HIS A 186 1.13 -12.92 -0.79
CA HIS A 186 -0.07 -13.21 -1.56
C HIS A 186 -1.15 -12.14 -1.32
N CYS A 187 -1.83 -11.73 -2.39
CA CYS A 187 -2.98 -10.82 -2.34
C CYS A 187 -4.05 -11.33 -3.33
N ARG A 188 -5.27 -10.77 -3.30
CA ARG A 188 -6.42 -11.31 -4.06
C ARG A 188 -6.23 -11.24 -5.57
N TYR A 189 -5.64 -10.15 -6.06
CA TYR A 189 -5.56 -9.86 -7.50
C TYR A 189 -4.19 -10.17 -8.09
N ALA A 190 -3.14 -9.84 -7.37
CA ALA A 190 -1.76 -10.13 -7.72
C ALA A 190 -0.91 -10.06 -6.45
N ASN A 191 0.11 -10.92 -6.36
CA ASN A 191 1.06 -10.84 -5.26
C ASN A 191 1.74 -9.46 -5.23
N THR A 192 2.05 -9.00 -4.02
CA THR A 192 2.85 -7.80 -3.80
C THR A 192 4.29 -8.16 -3.45
N TYR A 193 5.24 -7.28 -3.76
CA TYR A 193 6.62 -7.39 -3.29
C TYR A 193 6.78 -6.73 -1.92
N ASN A 194 7.58 -7.36 -1.04
CA ASN A 194 7.78 -6.89 0.32
C ASN A 194 8.84 -5.77 0.35
N LEU A 195 8.42 -4.55 0.01
CA LEU A 195 9.30 -3.39 -0.15
C LEU A 195 9.46 -2.53 1.12
N TRP A 196 8.66 -2.79 2.16
CA TRP A 196 8.77 -2.10 3.46
C TRP A 196 10.07 -2.42 4.18
N THR A 197 10.53 -1.48 4.99
CA THR A 197 11.70 -1.63 5.87
C THR A 197 11.29 -1.77 7.33
N THR A 198 10.08 -1.34 7.68
CA THR A 198 9.60 -1.40 9.06
C THR A 198 8.29 -2.17 9.14
N CYS A 199 8.22 -3.16 10.02
CA CYS A 199 7.00 -3.89 10.32
C CYS A 199 6.64 -3.75 11.79
N ILE A 200 5.50 -3.12 12.06
CA ILE A 200 4.94 -2.98 13.40
C ILE A 200 3.79 -3.95 13.54
N ILE A 201 3.86 -4.86 14.50
CA ILE A 201 2.81 -5.82 14.79
C ILE A 201 2.18 -5.44 16.12
N THR A 202 0.87 -5.20 16.15
CA THR A 202 0.14 -5.12 17.42
C THR A 202 -0.62 -6.40 17.66
N SER A 203 -0.58 -6.88 18.90
CA SER A 203 -1.32 -8.07 19.30
C SER A 203 -1.70 -8.00 20.78
N ILE A 204 -2.78 -8.68 21.14
CA ILE A 204 -3.07 -9.00 22.54
C ILE A 204 -2.26 -10.21 23.02
N PHE A 205 -1.73 -11.00 22.07
CA PHE A 205 -0.96 -12.19 22.32
C PHE A 205 0.53 -11.92 22.10
N PRO A 206 1.41 -12.44 22.97
CA PRO A 206 2.84 -12.36 22.78
C PRO A 206 3.32 -13.26 21.61
N PRO A 207 4.57 -13.08 21.11
CA PRO A 207 5.09 -13.85 19.98
C PRO A 207 5.03 -15.37 20.16
N ASP A 208 5.28 -15.89 21.35
CA ASP A 208 5.30 -17.32 21.69
C ASP A 208 3.89 -17.96 21.73
N GLU A 209 2.89 -17.23 22.23
CA GLU A 209 1.50 -17.67 22.18
C GLU A 209 0.97 -17.68 20.74
N VAL A 210 1.28 -16.62 19.96
CA VAL A 210 0.91 -16.58 18.54
C VAL A 210 1.61 -17.70 17.78
N TYR A 211 2.92 -17.88 17.96
CA TYR A 211 3.65 -19.01 17.39
C TYR A 211 3.00 -20.36 17.73
N SER A 212 2.64 -20.56 18.99
CA SER A 212 1.99 -21.79 19.46
C SER A 212 0.64 -22.04 18.78
N SER A 213 -0.12 -20.99 18.50
CA SER A 213 -1.39 -21.09 17.75
C SER A 213 -1.19 -21.39 16.26
N MET A 214 -0.08 -20.93 15.68
CA MET A 214 0.21 -21.06 14.24
C MET A 214 0.91 -22.37 13.86
N VAL A 215 1.62 -23.01 14.81
CA VAL A 215 2.45 -24.20 14.55
C VAL A 215 2.00 -25.38 15.41
N GLU A 216 1.60 -26.46 14.72
CA GLU A 216 1.21 -27.75 15.32
C GLU A 216 2.35 -28.33 16.19
N ASN A 217 2.00 -28.91 17.34
CA ASN A 217 2.98 -29.38 18.35
C ASN A 217 4.05 -30.32 17.79
N ASP A 218 3.69 -31.23 16.88
CA ASP A 218 4.57 -32.20 16.25
C ASP A 218 5.57 -31.58 15.26
N ARG A 219 5.34 -30.33 14.83
CA ARG A 219 6.21 -29.58 13.92
C ARG A 219 7.14 -28.59 14.64
N ARG A 220 6.88 -28.25 15.90
CA ARG A 220 7.62 -27.22 16.65
C ARG A 220 9.11 -27.53 16.83
N ASN A 221 9.49 -28.81 16.83
CA ASN A 221 10.88 -29.23 16.88
C ASN A 221 11.68 -28.82 15.63
N ARG A 222 11.02 -28.72 14.48
CA ARG A 222 11.62 -28.33 13.19
C ARG A 222 11.37 -26.86 12.89
N ASP A 223 10.13 -26.40 13.07
CA ASP A 223 9.71 -25.05 12.74
C ASP A 223 9.72 -24.18 14.00
N LYS A 224 10.93 -23.89 14.51
CA LYS A 224 11.12 -23.26 15.83
C LYS A 224 10.70 -21.79 15.89
N ILE A 225 10.32 -21.35 17.08
CA ILE A 225 10.03 -19.93 17.41
C ILE A 225 11.23 -19.01 17.15
N ASP A 226 12.46 -19.51 17.24
CA ASP A 226 13.69 -18.75 16.96
C ASP A 226 13.67 -18.09 15.57
N GLN A 227 12.97 -18.68 14.61
CA GLN A 227 12.83 -18.11 13.27
C GLN A 227 12.03 -16.81 13.25
N LEU A 228 11.04 -16.67 14.14
CA LEU A 228 10.27 -15.46 14.35
C LEU A 228 11.09 -14.45 15.15
N LEU A 229 11.61 -14.86 16.31
CA LEU A 229 12.30 -13.95 17.23
C LEU A 229 13.54 -13.29 16.60
N ARG A 230 14.33 -14.02 15.81
CA ARG A 230 15.49 -13.45 15.10
C ARG A 230 15.16 -12.41 14.01
N ARG A 231 13.88 -12.30 13.65
CA ARG A 231 13.37 -11.31 12.68
C ARG A 231 12.67 -10.15 13.36
N LEU A 232 12.52 -10.19 14.68
CA LEU A 232 12.05 -9.07 15.47
C LEU A 232 13.27 -8.37 16.05
N ASP A 233 13.21 -7.05 16.14
CA ASP A 233 14.24 -6.22 16.74
C ASP A 233 13.84 -5.85 18.17
N ILE A 234 12.56 -5.51 18.37
CA ILE A 234 12.04 -5.03 19.65
C ILE A 234 10.72 -5.70 20.00
N ILE A 235 10.56 -6.08 21.27
CA ILE A 235 9.27 -6.43 21.87
C ILE A 235 8.86 -5.29 22.79
N VAL A 236 7.69 -4.71 22.57
CA VAL A 236 7.13 -3.61 23.35
C VAL A 236 5.91 -4.08 24.12
N TYR A 237 5.98 -4.04 25.45
CA TYR A 237 4.86 -4.30 26.33
C TYR A 237 4.10 -3.01 26.64
N HIS A 238 2.80 -3.01 26.37
CA HIS A 238 1.86 -1.92 26.63
C HIS A 238 0.97 -2.26 27.81
N TYR A 239 0.98 -1.43 28.85
CA TYR A 239 0.19 -1.63 30.06
C TYR A 239 -0.37 -0.33 30.61
N LYS A 240 -1.31 -0.45 31.55
CA LYS A 240 -1.90 0.66 32.28
C LYS A 240 -1.46 0.62 33.73
N GLU A 241 -1.13 1.78 34.27
CA GLU A 241 -0.87 1.98 35.69
C GLU A 241 -1.51 3.29 36.12
N ASP A 242 -2.39 3.24 37.13
CA ASP A 242 -3.07 4.42 37.69
C ASP A 242 -3.73 5.34 36.65
N ALA A 243 -4.33 4.72 35.62
CA ALA A 243 -4.95 5.34 34.43
C ALA A 243 -3.97 5.87 33.36
N ASP A 244 -2.67 5.88 33.62
CA ASP A 244 -1.65 6.24 32.63
C ASP A 244 -1.29 5.06 31.73
N TYR A 245 -1.08 5.37 30.45
CA TYR A 245 -0.57 4.43 29.46
C TYR A 245 0.96 4.38 29.56
N LYS A 246 1.51 3.18 29.76
CA LYS A 246 2.95 2.95 29.88
C LYS A 246 3.42 1.90 28.91
N THR A 247 4.67 2.05 28.49
CA THR A 247 5.37 1.10 27.62
C THR A 247 6.67 0.65 28.28
N PHE A 248 7.06 -0.59 28.01
CA PHE A 248 8.35 -1.15 28.36
C PHE A 248 8.86 -1.96 27.17
N SER A 249 10.08 -1.71 26.70
CA SER A 249 10.64 -2.38 25.53
C SER A 249 11.92 -3.13 25.88
N ILE A 250 12.13 -4.26 25.20
CA ILE A 250 13.37 -5.03 25.24
C ILE A 250 13.79 -5.42 23.82
N PRO A 251 15.09 -5.62 23.56
CA PRO A 251 15.52 -6.30 22.36
C PRO A 251 14.85 -7.67 22.25
N ALA A 252 14.40 -8.06 21.05
CA ALA A 252 13.73 -9.35 20.88
C ALA A 252 14.66 -10.55 21.18
N SER A 253 15.97 -10.37 21.07
CA SER A 253 16.96 -11.37 21.50
C SER A 253 16.95 -11.66 23.01
N GLU A 254 16.39 -10.76 23.83
CA GLU A 254 16.26 -10.94 25.27
C GLU A 254 14.89 -11.49 25.70
N TYR A 255 13.99 -11.68 24.74
CA TYR A 255 12.65 -12.21 24.97
C TYR A 255 12.72 -13.70 25.34
N ILE A 256 12.08 -14.06 26.45
CA ILE A 256 11.96 -15.44 26.91
C ILE A 256 10.50 -15.90 26.74
N ASP A 257 9.60 -15.25 27.49
CA ASP A 257 8.16 -15.46 27.43
C ASP A 257 7.44 -14.21 27.96
N TYR A 258 6.11 -14.26 27.94
CA TYR A 258 5.29 -13.11 28.30
C TYR A 258 5.30 -12.80 29.79
N ASP A 259 5.40 -13.82 30.65
CA ASP A 259 5.42 -13.61 32.09
C ASP A 259 6.74 -12.99 32.53
N ASN A 260 7.87 -13.41 31.94
CA ASN A 260 9.15 -12.76 32.10
C ASN A 260 9.13 -11.30 31.61
N LEU A 261 8.50 -11.02 30.46
CA LEU A 261 8.35 -9.64 29.95
C LEU A 261 7.55 -8.76 30.93
N LYS A 262 6.42 -9.27 31.46
CA LYS A 262 5.63 -8.56 32.49
C LYS A 262 6.44 -8.37 33.76
N GLN A 263 7.14 -9.40 34.23
CA GLN A 263 7.98 -9.32 35.42
C GLN A 263 9.10 -8.30 35.26
N ARG A 264 9.75 -8.18 34.09
CA ARG A 264 10.75 -7.12 33.87
C ARG A 264 10.11 -5.73 33.84
N ALA A 265 8.96 -5.58 33.19
CA ALA A 265 8.25 -4.31 33.12
C ALA A 265 7.74 -3.82 34.48
N LEU A 266 7.26 -4.74 35.33
CA LEU A 266 6.66 -4.44 36.64
C LEU A 266 7.66 -4.56 37.79
N GLY A 267 8.65 -5.44 37.67
CA GLY A 267 9.68 -5.75 38.67
C GLY A 267 10.74 -4.67 38.81
N ASN A 268 10.90 -3.78 37.83
CA ASN A 268 11.64 -2.52 38.02
C ASN A 268 11.05 -1.60 39.11
N LYS A 269 9.91 -1.95 39.72
CA LYS A 269 9.36 -1.28 40.91
C LYS A 269 9.76 -1.90 42.25
N ALA A 270 10.26 -3.13 42.27
CA ALA A 270 10.75 -3.79 43.48
C ALA A 270 12.22 -4.12 43.27
N GLY A 271 13.11 -3.26 43.78
CA GLY A 271 14.55 -3.47 43.65
C GLY A 271 14.95 -4.90 44.02
N PHE A 272 15.69 -5.55 43.12
CA PHE A 272 16.22 -6.92 43.22
C PHE A 272 15.18 -8.03 43.49
N VAL A 273 14.97 -8.88 42.48
CA VAL A 273 14.44 -10.24 42.71
C VAL A 273 15.63 -11.16 42.98
N GLU A 274 15.63 -11.84 44.13
CA GLU A 274 16.69 -12.79 44.50
C GLU A 274 16.78 -13.94 43.49
N MET A 275 18.01 -14.31 43.13
CA MET A 275 18.35 -15.41 42.22
C MET A 275 18.16 -16.80 42.88
N ASP A 276 16.97 -17.10 43.41
CA ASP A 276 16.70 -18.44 43.96
C ASP A 276 15.45 -19.14 43.42
N ASP A 277 14.58 -18.45 42.67
CA ASP A 277 13.34 -19.07 42.13
C ASP A 277 13.45 -19.59 40.67
N LEU A 278 14.65 -19.61 40.07
CA LEU A 278 14.90 -20.16 38.73
C LEU A 278 15.24 -21.66 38.72
N LYS A 279 15.03 -22.39 39.82
CA LYS A 279 15.51 -23.77 39.97
C LYS A 279 14.62 -24.87 39.36
N ASP A 280 13.43 -24.57 38.85
CA ASP A 280 12.54 -25.61 38.31
C ASP A 280 11.90 -25.24 36.96
N VAL A 281 12.71 -25.18 35.89
CA VAL A 281 12.19 -25.40 34.54
C VAL A 281 13.11 -26.38 33.80
N PRO A 282 12.62 -27.57 33.42
CA PRO A 282 13.43 -28.58 32.74
C PRO A 282 13.70 -28.15 31.29
N PHE A 283 14.92 -28.46 30.84
CA PHE A 283 15.51 -28.26 29.52
C PHE A 283 14.58 -28.46 28.31
#